data_AF-A0A6G3TGA1-F1
#
_entry.id   AF-A0A6G3TGA1-F1
#
_cell.length_a   1.000
_cell.length_b   1.000
_cell.length_c   1.000
_cell.angle_alpha   90.00
_cell.angle_beta   90.00
_cell.angle_gamma   90.00
#
_symmetry.space_group_name_H-M   'P 1'
#
loop_
_entity.id
_entity.type
_entity.pdbx_description
1 polymer ?
#
loop_
_entity_poly.entity_id
_entity_poly.type
_entity_poly.pdbx_seq_one_letter_code
_entity_poly.pdbx_strand_id
1 'polypeptide(L)'
;RLARAGRAGEGLALDDRAGLLRLTPLLGNRAVRAGFWRAHERLLTTEDEPFAAYAALLLADRVACLPHPAYEDRRLRPESLPPPTAAQRYALVDRYEALLGLTADRPAVHGVLYDLMIRDCLHTFARAGMPDDVAREFFHRASVTARRHRPEGLRRPAGLEGVRRSLLEEGAYGRYRALQTASHARRGVRSAARTGRRRAGTRLRTVQYRAALARPLDPHLAVFSAYWNRGVACNPAAIAAKLAELAPGVHPVWVVTAQGAALLPPGTDHVVPATRRYWEVLARAKYLVNNVNFPDAVVKRPGTVHLQTHHGTPLKRMGVDQLPYPAAAHGLDFQALLERVDKWDFSVSANSHSTRMWQRAYPSRHLSLDHGYPRNDVYYTAGPAEVRAARERLGIAPGRRAVLYAPTHRDYEAGWTPRLDLAALADRLGEETVLLVRAHYFYDSAAAPSAPLAGLRRTGRLVDVSSYEPVEELCLAADALVTDYSSIMFDYANLDRPIVIHADDWETYRTTRGVYFDLMAEAPGPVARTQAELTEILTSDAWHDERATKARTAFRRRFCEYDDGRAAERVVRRVFLGEDERTLPPVLPVEDRTPAPSPEEATSS
;
A
#
# COMPACT_ATOMS: atom_id res chain seq x y z
N ARG A 1 5.94 -31.00 -4.96
CA ARG A 1 5.41 -32.15 -4.17
C ARG A 1 3.88 -32.11 -4.05
N LEU A 2 3.28 -30.97 -3.70
CA LEU A 2 1.81 -30.79 -3.62
C LEU A 2 1.10 -30.94 -4.98
N ALA A 3 1.65 -30.33 -6.04
CA ALA A 3 1.13 -30.50 -7.40
C ALA A 3 1.21 -31.95 -7.93
N ARG A 4 2.04 -32.82 -7.35
CA ARG A 4 2.04 -34.28 -7.63
C ARG A 4 1.05 -35.03 -6.74
N ALA A 5 0.75 -34.54 -5.54
CA ALA A 5 -0.30 -35.10 -4.68
C ALA A 5 -1.69 -34.83 -5.24
N GLY A 6 -1.93 -33.61 -5.74
CA GLY A 6 -3.23 -33.24 -6.30
C GLY A 6 -3.57 -33.83 -7.68
N ARG A 7 -2.57 -34.30 -8.43
CA ARG A 7 -2.78 -34.98 -9.73
C ARG A 7 -3.17 -36.45 -9.59
N ALA A 8 -3.10 -37.02 -8.39
CA ALA A 8 -3.39 -38.43 -8.17
C ALA A 8 -4.89 -38.76 -8.21
N GLY A 9 -5.79 -37.77 -8.17
CA GLY A 9 -7.25 -37.94 -8.34
C GLY A 9 -7.99 -38.70 -7.24
N GLU A 10 -7.29 -39.60 -6.52
CA GLU A 10 -7.83 -40.46 -5.49
C GLU A 10 -7.39 -40.02 -4.09
N GLY A 11 -8.25 -40.23 -3.08
CA GLY A 11 -7.95 -39.85 -1.70
C GLY A 11 -6.74 -40.61 -1.15
N LEU A 12 -5.75 -39.87 -0.62
CA LEU A 12 -4.47 -40.39 -0.14
C LEU A 12 -4.52 -40.64 1.38
N ALA A 13 -3.94 -41.74 1.85
CA ALA A 13 -3.69 -41.90 3.28
C ALA A 13 -2.62 -40.89 3.73
N LEU A 14 -2.82 -40.25 4.89
CA LEU A 14 -1.87 -39.26 5.38
C LEU A 14 -0.49 -39.89 5.69
N ASP A 15 -0.43 -41.15 6.10
CA ASP A 15 0.82 -41.84 6.44
C ASP A 15 1.78 -41.93 5.25
N ASP A 16 1.25 -42.18 4.06
CA ASP A 16 2.02 -42.21 2.80
C ASP A 16 2.54 -40.82 2.41
N ARG A 17 1.95 -39.77 2.98
CA ARG A 17 2.19 -38.36 2.65
C ARG A 17 2.32 -37.48 3.88
N ALA A 18 2.99 -37.98 4.93
CA ALA A 18 3.17 -37.26 6.19
C ALA A 18 3.75 -35.84 6.03
N GLY A 19 4.49 -35.60 4.94
CA GLY A 19 4.97 -34.28 4.56
C GLY A 19 3.88 -33.21 4.34
N LEU A 20 2.60 -33.58 4.20
CA LEU A 20 1.48 -32.63 4.17
C LEU A 20 1.34 -31.83 5.47
N LEU A 21 1.83 -32.33 6.61
CA LEU A 21 1.92 -31.56 7.86
C LEU A 21 2.84 -30.33 7.75
N ARG A 22 3.69 -30.25 6.73
CA ARG A 22 4.53 -29.06 6.51
C ARG A 22 3.78 -27.91 5.82
N LEU A 23 2.52 -28.13 5.44
CA LEU A 23 1.62 -27.07 4.98
C LEU A 23 1.30 -26.11 6.12
N THR A 24 1.05 -24.85 5.76
CA THR A 24 0.62 -23.83 6.71
C THR A 24 -0.66 -24.30 7.44
N PRO A 25 -0.65 -24.38 8.78
CA PRO A 25 -1.76 -24.92 9.56
C PRO A 25 -2.84 -23.85 9.76
N LEU A 26 -3.63 -23.60 8.73
CA LEU A 26 -4.80 -22.71 8.76
C LEU A 26 -6.05 -23.51 8.47
N LEU A 27 -7.15 -23.21 9.15
CA LEU A 27 -8.42 -23.87 8.84
C LEU A 27 -8.96 -23.41 7.49
N GLY A 28 -8.77 -22.13 7.14
CA GLY A 28 -9.28 -21.52 5.91
C GLY A 28 -8.74 -22.12 4.60
N ASN A 29 -7.69 -22.94 4.63
CA ASN A 29 -7.16 -23.63 3.45
C ASN A 29 -7.56 -25.12 3.36
N ARG A 30 -8.50 -25.57 4.20
CA ARG A 30 -8.98 -26.95 4.27
C ARG A 30 -10.48 -26.99 4.01
N ALA A 31 -10.92 -27.96 3.21
CA ALA A 31 -12.33 -28.31 3.09
C ALA A 31 -12.53 -29.69 3.71
N VAL A 32 -13.47 -29.79 4.66
CA VAL A 32 -13.79 -31.05 5.35
C VAL A 32 -15.24 -31.44 5.10
N ARG A 33 -15.53 -32.75 5.14
CA ARG A 33 -16.92 -33.23 5.06
C ARG A 33 -17.68 -32.81 6.31
N ALA A 34 -18.94 -32.41 6.16
CA ALA A 34 -19.78 -31.98 7.30
C ALA A 34 -19.89 -33.05 8.42
N GLY A 35 -19.99 -34.33 8.06
CA GLY A 35 -20.00 -35.43 9.04
C GLY A 35 -18.68 -35.55 9.82
N PHE A 36 -17.54 -35.37 9.14
CA PHE A 36 -16.22 -35.37 9.76
C PHE A 36 -16.07 -34.21 10.74
N TRP A 37 -16.55 -33.02 10.36
CA TRP A 37 -16.55 -31.85 11.24
C TRP A 37 -17.33 -32.10 12.53
N ARG A 38 -18.58 -32.59 12.42
CA ARG A 38 -19.43 -32.89 13.59
C ARG A 38 -18.83 -33.95 14.51
N ALA A 39 -18.19 -34.98 13.94
CA ALA A 39 -17.54 -36.04 14.72
C ALA A 39 -16.34 -35.54 15.54
N HIS A 40 -15.69 -34.45 15.12
CA HIS A 40 -14.47 -33.93 15.74
C HIS A 40 -14.60 -32.48 16.23
N GLU A 41 -15.83 -31.98 16.36
CA GLU A 41 -16.14 -30.56 16.59
C GLU A 41 -15.30 -29.97 17.74
N ARG A 42 -15.23 -30.67 18.87
CA ARG A 42 -14.45 -30.26 20.06
C ARG A 42 -12.99 -29.91 19.76
N LEU A 43 -12.34 -30.63 18.83
CA LEU A 43 -10.94 -30.42 18.47
C LEU A 43 -10.78 -29.40 17.34
N LEU A 44 -11.84 -29.14 16.57
CA LEU A 44 -11.82 -28.29 15.39
C LEU A 44 -12.37 -26.87 15.63
N THR A 45 -13.09 -26.64 16.72
CA THR A 45 -13.66 -25.33 17.11
C THR A 45 -12.90 -24.62 18.23
N THR A 46 -11.64 -25.00 18.48
CA THR A 46 -10.78 -24.30 19.44
C THR A 46 -10.34 -22.93 18.89
N GLU A 47 -10.07 -21.99 19.79
CA GLU A 47 -9.46 -20.69 19.45
C GLU A 47 -8.00 -20.82 18.95
N ASP A 48 -7.35 -21.97 19.18
CA ASP A 48 -6.05 -22.28 18.61
C ASP A 48 -6.20 -22.83 17.19
N GLU A 49 -6.28 -21.92 16.21
CA GLU A 49 -6.43 -22.29 14.79
C GLU A 49 -5.32 -23.24 14.30
N PRO A 50 -4.02 -23.02 14.58
CA PRO A 50 -2.97 -23.98 14.21
C PRO A 50 -3.20 -25.38 14.78
N PHE A 51 -3.66 -25.50 16.04
CA PHE A 51 -4.05 -26.79 16.61
C PHE A 51 -5.16 -27.43 15.78
N ALA A 52 -6.27 -26.72 15.58
CA ALA A 52 -7.43 -27.24 14.87
C ALA A 52 -7.07 -27.67 13.43
N ALA A 53 -6.24 -26.89 12.75
CA ALA A 53 -5.79 -27.19 11.40
C ALA A 53 -4.87 -28.43 11.33
N TYR A 54 -4.02 -28.64 12.34
CA TYR A 54 -3.25 -29.87 12.46
C TYR A 54 -4.13 -31.05 12.82
N ALA A 55 -5.01 -30.92 13.82
CA ALA A 55 -5.94 -31.95 14.25
C ALA A 55 -6.84 -32.42 13.10
N ALA A 56 -7.39 -31.50 12.30
CA ALA A 56 -8.19 -31.82 11.11
C ALA A 56 -7.42 -32.71 10.12
N LEU A 57 -6.12 -32.47 9.95
CA LEU A 57 -5.29 -33.29 9.06
C LEU A 57 -4.97 -34.64 9.72
N LEU A 58 -4.58 -34.65 10.99
CA LEU A 58 -4.19 -35.86 11.74
C LEU A 58 -5.33 -36.86 11.90
N LEU A 59 -6.56 -36.37 12.08
CA LEU A 59 -7.77 -37.18 12.25
C LEU A 59 -8.35 -37.66 10.91
N ALA A 60 -7.89 -37.14 9.78
CA ALA A 60 -8.40 -37.53 8.47
C ALA A 60 -7.84 -38.90 8.03
N ASP A 61 -8.74 -39.78 7.59
CA ASP A 61 -8.37 -41.06 6.97
C ASP A 61 -7.83 -40.87 5.56
N ARG A 62 -8.45 -39.94 4.80
CA ARG A 62 -8.07 -39.63 3.42
C ARG A 62 -7.98 -38.13 3.20
N VAL A 63 -6.95 -37.72 2.47
CA VAL A 63 -6.67 -36.32 2.13
C VAL A 63 -6.55 -36.17 0.62
N ALA A 64 -7.10 -35.08 0.09
CA ALA A 64 -6.89 -34.64 -1.28
C ALA A 64 -6.27 -33.23 -1.27
N CYS A 65 -5.49 -32.90 -2.30
CA CYS A 65 -4.85 -31.59 -2.44
C CYS A 65 -5.26 -30.98 -3.78
N LEU A 66 -5.59 -29.70 -3.82
CA LEU A 66 -5.73 -28.99 -5.10
C LEU A 66 -4.34 -28.67 -5.67
N PRO A 67 -4.12 -28.83 -6.98
CA PRO A 67 -2.85 -28.49 -7.60
C PRO A 67 -2.68 -26.98 -7.80
N HIS A 68 -3.61 -26.14 -7.32
CA HIS A 68 -3.65 -24.70 -7.54
C HIS A 68 -3.62 -23.97 -6.19
N PRO A 69 -2.91 -22.84 -6.07
CA PRO A 69 -2.96 -22.02 -4.87
C PRO A 69 -4.36 -21.39 -4.75
N ALA A 70 -5.07 -21.77 -3.69
CA ALA A 70 -6.42 -21.26 -3.39
C ALA A 70 -6.45 -20.26 -2.23
N TYR A 71 -5.31 -20.07 -1.54
CA TYR A 71 -5.21 -19.26 -0.32
C TYR A 71 -3.84 -18.59 -0.22
N GLU A 72 -3.81 -17.29 0.09
CA GLU A 72 -2.59 -16.51 0.35
C GLU A 72 -2.57 -16.10 1.82
N ASP A 73 -1.71 -16.74 2.64
CA ASP A 73 -1.54 -16.39 4.06
C ASP A 73 -0.58 -15.20 4.19
N ARG A 74 -1.14 -14.02 4.52
CA ARG A 74 -0.36 -12.81 4.78
C ARG A 74 -0.24 -12.57 6.28
N ARG A 75 0.93 -12.90 6.84
CA ARG A 75 1.23 -12.66 8.26
C ARG A 75 1.91 -11.32 8.45
N LEU A 76 1.44 -10.59 9.46
CA LEU A 76 2.14 -9.42 9.96
C LEU A 76 3.52 -9.84 10.46
N ARG A 77 4.49 -8.95 10.29
CA ARG A 77 5.82 -9.15 10.87
C ARG A 77 5.71 -9.19 12.40
N PRO A 78 6.50 -10.03 13.09
CA PRO A 78 6.51 -10.06 14.55
C PRO A 78 6.73 -8.67 15.18
N GLU A 79 7.54 -7.83 14.54
CA GLU A 79 7.84 -6.47 14.95
C GLU A 79 6.63 -5.52 14.85
N SER A 80 5.68 -5.82 13.96
CA SER A 80 4.42 -5.08 13.79
C SER A 80 3.34 -5.49 14.80
N LEU A 81 3.55 -6.57 15.57
CA LEU A 81 2.61 -7.11 16.55
C LEU A 81 3.02 -6.74 17.98
N PRO A 82 2.08 -6.67 18.93
CA PRO A 82 2.43 -6.62 20.35
C PRO A 82 3.33 -7.81 20.73
N PRO A 83 4.33 -7.62 21.62
CA PRO A 83 5.16 -8.73 22.08
C PRO A 83 4.30 -9.85 22.67
N PRO A 84 4.50 -11.12 22.29
CA PRO A 84 3.70 -12.21 22.83
C PRO A 84 3.98 -12.40 24.32
N THR A 85 2.92 -12.66 25.06
CA THR A 85 2.94 -12.96 26.50
C THR A 85 3.65 -14.28 26.78
N ALA A 86 4.06 -14.51 28.03
CA ALA A 86 4.67 -15.79 28.44
C ALA A 86 3.72 -16.97 28.16
N ALA A 87 2.43 -16.82 28.49
CA ALA A 87 1.41 -17.84 28.25
C ALA A 87 1.28 -18.22 26.76
N GLN A 88 1.23 -17.22 25.86
CA GLN A 88 1.19 -17.47 24.41
C GLN A 88 2.43 -18.21 23.90
N ARG A 89 3.59 -18.03 24.55
CA ARG A 89 4.81 -18.74 24.19
C ARG A 89 4.74 -20.20 24.65
N TYR A 90 4.30 -20.45 25.89
CA TYR A 90 4.17 -21.82 26.41
C TYR A 90 3.12 -22.63 25.65
N ALA A 91 2.02 -21.98 25.24
CA ALA A 91 0.96 -22.60 24.44
C ALA A 91 1.47 -23.25 23.15
N LEU A 92 2.60 -22.79 22.57
CA LEU A 92 3.23 -23.46 21.44
C LEU A 92 3.67 -24.89 21.77
N VAL A 93 4.28 -25.09 22.94
CA VAL A 93 4.75 -26.41 23.38
C VAL A 93 3.56 -27.30 23.72
N ASP A 94 2.60 -26.74 24.47
CA ASP A 94 1.37 -27.45 24.90
C ASP A 94 0.57 -27.93 23.68
N ARG A 95 0.48 -27.11 22.62
CA ARG A 95 -0.13 -27.48 21.34
C ARG A 95 0.53 -28.72 20.73
N TYR A 96 1.85 -28.72 20.62
CA TYR A 96 2.56 -29.84 19.99
C TYR A 96 2.49 -31.11 20.83
N GLU A 97 2.54 -31.02 22.16
CA GLU A 97 2.34 -32.17 23.03
C GLU A 97 0.97 -32.81 22.81
N ALA A 98 -0.09 -32.00 22.78
CA ALA A 98 -1.44 -32.48 22.51
C ALA A 98 -1.58 -33.11 21.11
N LEU A 99 -1.00 -32.48 20.07
CA LEU A 99 -1.04 -33.02 18.71
C LEU A 99 -0.23 -34.32 18.57
N LEU A 100 0.92 -34.43 19.23
CA LEU A 100 1.73 -35.67 19.25
C LEU A 100 0.97 -36.82 19.92
N GLY A 101 0.14 -36.53 20.93
CA GLY A 101 -0.79 -37.49 21.51
C GLY A 101 -1.79 -38.10 20.52
N LEU A 102 -2.13 -37.38 19.44
CA LEU A 102 -3.04 -37.89 18.39
C LEU A 102 -2.36 -38.81 17.37
N THR A 103 -1.07 -39.09 17.52
CA THR A 103 -0.27 -39.80 16.49
C THR A 103 0.27 -41.16 16.94
N ALA A 104 -0.29 -41.72 18.03
CA ALA A 104 0.18 -42.96 18.65
C ALA A 104 0.36 -44.12 17.65
N ASP A 105 -0.59 -44.29 16.72
CA ASP A 105 -0.59 -45.39 15.75
C ASP A 105 -0.03 -45.00 14.37
N ARG A 106 0.62 -43.84 14.25
CA ARG A 106 1.02 -43.23 12.96
C ARG A 106 2.49 -42.80 12.95
N PRO A 107 3.47 -43.74 12.89
CA PRO A 107 4.88 -43.44 13.12
C PRO A 107 5.49 -42.45 12.11
N ALA A 108 5.09 -42.50 10.84
CA ALA A 108 5.56 -41.57 9.81
C ALA A 108 5.08 -40.13 10.06
N VAL A 109 3.81 -39.99 10.45
CA VAL A 109 3.17 -38.71 10.78
C VAL A 109 3.76 -38.15 12.08
N HIS A 110 3.91 -39.00 13.10
CA HIS A 110 4.53 -38.69 14.38
C HIS A 110 5.94 -38.11 14.19
N GLY A 111 6.78 -38.75 13.37
CA GLY A 111 8.13 -38.27 13.08
C GLY A 111 8.16 -36.88 12.44
N VAL A 112 7.28 -36.61 11.46
CA VAL A 112 7.20 -35.28 10.82
C VAL A 112 6.70 -34.22 11.80
N LEU A 113 5.70 -34.53 12.61
CA LEU A 113 5.15 -33.61 13.60
C LEU A 113 6.17 -33.28 14.70
N TYR A 114 6.94 -34.27 15.16
CA TYR A 114 8.04 -34.07 16.11
C TYR A 114 9.11 -33.12 15.53
N ASP A 115 9.51 -33.32 14.27
CA ASP A 115 10.46 -32.43 13.61
C ASP A 115 9.95 -30.98 13.49
N LEU A 116 8.64 -30.81 13.23
CA LEU A 116 7.99 -29.50 13.20
C LEU A 116 8.01 -28.84 14.58
N MET A 117 7.69 -29.59 15.65
CA MET A 117 7.76 -29.10 17.03
C MET A 117 9.16 -28.58 17.37
N ILE A 118 10.19 -29.40 17.13
CA ILE A 118 11.58 -29.03 17.43
C ILE A 118 11.97 -27.76 16.66
N ARG A 119 11.68 -27.73 15.36
CA ARG A 119 11.97 -26.57 14.51
C ARG A 119 11.30 -25.31 15.04
N ASP A 120 10.00 -25.37 15.34
CA ASP A 120 9.22 -24.20 15.72
C ASP A 120 9.57 -23.73 17.14
N CYS A 121 9.89 -24.64 18.06
CA CYS A 121 10.39 -24.29 19.39
C CYS A 121 11.77 -23.61 19.33
N LEU A 122 12.71 -24.17 18.57
CA LEU A 122 14.03 -23.58 18.38
C LEU A 122 13.96 -22.23 17.68
N HIS A 123 13.07 -22.09 16.70
CA HIS A 123 12.86 -20.84 15.98
C HIS A 123 12.29 -19.75 16.89
N THR A 124 11.27 -20.10 17.68
CA THR A 124 10.64 -19.22 18.65
C THR A 124 11.68 -18.77 19.68
N PHE A 125 12.43 -19.70 20.26
CA PHE A 125 13.47 -19.39 21.23
C PHE A 125 14.57 -18.47 20.65
N ALA A 126 14.99 -18.69 19.40
CA ALA A 126 16.06 -17.91 18.79
C ALA A 126 15.68 -16.47 18.43
N ARG A 127 14.39 -16.19 18.12
CA ARG A 127 13.92 -14.90 17.60
C ARG A 127 13.14 -14.04 18.60
N ALA A 128 12.69 -14.61 19.70
CA ALA A 128 11.65 -14.03 20.54
C ALA A 128 12.05 -12.89 21.49
N GLY A 129 13.35 -12.63 21.71
CA GLY A 129 13.80 -11.62 22.67
C GLY A 129 13.20 -11.79 24.08
N MET A 130 13.00 -13.03 24.53
CA MET A 130 12.30 -13.33 25.78
C MET A 130 13.09 -12.86 27.02
N PRO A 131 12.40 -12.42 28.10
CA PRO A 131 12.98 -12.36 29.44
C PRO A 131 13.61 -13.70 29.83
N ASP A 132 14.70 -13.69 30.61
CA ASP A 132 15.51 -14.90 30.85
C ASP A 132 14.77 -15.99 31.63
N ASP A 133 13.90 -15.60 32.56
CA ASP A 133 13.00 -16.48 33.31
C ASP A 133 12.00 -17.18 32.37
N VAL A 134 11.35 -16.41 31.48
CA VAL A 134 10.41 -16.93 30.49
C VAL A 134 11.13 -17.85 29.49
N ALA A 135 12.32 -17.47 29.04
CA ALA A 135 13.14 -18.25 28.12
C ALA A 135 13.54 -19.60 28.72
N ARG A 136 13.98 -19.61 29.99
CA ARG A 136 14.40 -20.82 30.70
C ARG A 136 13.26 -21.80 30.86
N GLU A 137 12.09 -21.31 31.28
CA GLU A 137 10.89 -22.14 31.42
C GLU A 137 10.41 -22.69 30.08
N PHE A 138 10.36 -21.85 29.03
CA PHE A 138 10.00 -22.31 27.68
C PHE A 138 10.93 -23.42 27.20
N PHE A 139 12.25 -23.24 27.38
CA PHE A 139 13.24 -24.23 26.96
C PHE A 139 13.12 -25.53 27.75
N HIS A 140 12.83 -25.44 29.05
CA HIS A 140 12.60 -26.61 29.90
C HIS A 140 11.39 -27.41 29.44
N ARG A 141 10.24 -26.76 29.23
CA ARG A 141 9.02 -27.42 28.72
C ARG A 141 9.27 -28.10 27.38
N ALA A 142 9.82 -27.37 26.41
CA ALA A 142 10.14 -27.92 25.09
C ALA A 142 11.11 -29.11 25.16
N SER A 143 12.07 -29.09 26.09
CA SER A 143 12.99 -30.19 26.34
C SER A 143 12.29 -31.42 26.92
N VAL A 144 11.40 -31.25 27.90
CA VAL A 144 10.63 -32.33 28.50
C VAL A 144 9.75 -33.01 27.45
N THR A 145 8.98 -32.23 26.68
CA THR A 145 8.14 -32.75 25.59
C THR A 145 8.97 -33.45 24.52
N ALA A 146 10.12 -32.89 24.14
CA ALA A 146 11.04 -33.51 23.18
C ALA A 146 11.57 -34.87 23.64
N ARG A 147 11.94 -35.02 24.91
CA ARG A 147 12.38 -36.33 25.44
C ARG A 147 11.23 -37.33 25.48
N ARG A 148 10.04 -36.90 25.90
CA ARG A 148 8.87 -37.77 26.06
C ARG A 148 8.38 -38.35 24.74
N HIS A 149 8.39 -37.56 23.67
CA HIS A 149 7.83 -37.92 22.36
C HIS A 149 8.89 -38.21 21.30
N ARG A 150 10.13 -38.53 21.70
CA ARG A 150 11.21 -38.78 20.73
C ARG A 150 10.92 -40.08 19.95
N PRO A 151 10.83 -40.03 18.61
CA PRO A 151 10.59 -41.23 17.81
C PRO A 151 11.80 -42.17 17.85
N GLU A 152 11.54 -43.49 17.89
CA GLU A 152 12.58 -44.51 17.84
C GLU A 152 13.34 -44.48 16.50
N GLY A 153 14.66 -44.66 16.55
CA GLY A 153 15.50 -44.70 15.34
C GLY A 153 15.74 -43.35 14.65
N LEU A 154 15.23 -42.23 15.17
CA LEU A 154 15.39 -40.92 14.55
C LEU A 154 16.83 -40.41 14.62
N ARG A 155 17.45 -40.26 13.44
CA ARG A 155 18.80 -39.68 13.30
C ARG A 155 18.73 -38.17 13.35
N ARG A 156 19.64 -37.56 14.10
CA ARG A 156 19.77 -36.10 14.16
C ARG A 156 20.27 -35.55 12.82
N PRO A 157 19.80 -34.37 12.38
CA PRO A 157 20.39 -33.67 11.23
C PRO A 157 21.88 -33.41 11.44
N ALA A 158 22.66 -33.37 10.38
CA ALA A 158 24.07 -32.97 10.46
C ALA A 158 24.21 -31.45 10.71
N GLY A 159 25.38 -31.03 11.19
CA GLY A 159 25.72 -29.61 11.33
C GLY A 159 25.04 -28.90 12.52
N LEU A 160 24.94 -27.57 12.43
CA LEU A 160 24.51 -26.71 13.55
C LEU A 160 23.07 -26.97 13.98
N GLU A 161 22.20 -27.39 13.07
CA GLU A 161 20.81 -27.76 13.37
C GLU A 161 20.75 -29.00 14.29
N GLY A 162 21.57 -30.02 14.01
CA GLY A 162 21.71 -31.19 14.87
C GLY A 162 22.22 -30.85 16.27
N VAL A 163 23.19 -29.95 16.35
CA VAL A 163 23.73 -29.47 17.64
C VAL A 163 22.65 -28.76 18.45
N ARG A 164 21.91 -27.83 17.84
CA ARG A 164 20.82 -27.09 18.52
C ARG A 164 19.72 -28.02 19.02
N ARG A 165 19.36 -29.03 18.22
CA ARG A 165 18.39 -30.05 18.58
C ARG A 165 18.88 -30.91 19.76
N SER A 166 20.13 -31.36 19.73
CA SER A 166 20.74 -32.12 20.85
C SER A 166 20.66 -31.33 22.15
N LEU A 167 21.03 -30.05 22.12
CA LEU A 167 20.99 -29.18 23.29
C LEU A 167 19.58 -28.97 23.84
N LEU A 168 18.55 -28.93 22.98
CA LEU A 168 17.15 -28.87 23.40
C LEU A 168 16.70 -30.20 24.03
N GLU A 169 16.98 -31.33 23.39
CA GLU A 169 16.65 -32.67 23.90
C GLU A 169 17.33 -32.95 25.26
N GLU A 170 18.56 -32.49 25.44
CA GLU A 170 19.34 -32.60 26.70
C GLU A 170 18.92 -31.61 27.78
N GLY A 171 18.10 -30.59 27.46
CA GLY A 171 17.73 -29.54 28.41
C GLY A 171 18.90 -28.60 28.76
N ALA A 172 19.92 -28.53 27.91
CA ALA A 172 21.16 -27.80 28.13
C ALA A 172 21.04 -26.29 27.84
N TYR A 173 20.13 -25.60 28.54
CA TYR A 173 19.81 -24.17 28.35
C TYR A 173 21.05 -23.27 28.31
N GLY A 174 21.94 -23.38 29.30
CA GLY A 174 23.14 -22.54 29.39
C GLY A 174 24.09 -22.70 28.19
N ARG A 175 24.30 -23.94 27.73
CA ARG A 175 25.11 -24.25 26.54
C ARG A 175 24.47 -23.71 25.27
N TYR A 176 23.15 -23.81 25.16
CA TYR A 176 22.41 -23.23 24.04
C TYR A 176 22.54 -21.70 23.99
N ARG A 177 22.41 -21.02 25.13
CA ARG A 177 22.56 -19.55 25.22
C ARG A 177 23.96 -19.10 24.84
N ALA A 178 25.01 -19.79 25.28
CA ALA A 178 26.38 -19.52 24.89
C ALA A 178 26.61 -19.65 23.36
N LEU A 179 26.01 -20.67 22.73
CA LEU A 179 26.03 -20.85 21.27
C LEU A 179 25.33 -19.69 20.53
N GLN A 180 24.25 -19.16 21.11
CA GLN A 180 23.49 -18.02 20.57
C GLN A 180 24.31 -16.72 20.64
N THR A 181 24.89 -16.38 21.80
CA THR A 181 25.73 -15.18 21.98
C THR A 181 26.97 -15.20 21.10
N ALA A 182 27.64 -16.35 20.93
CA ALA A 182 28.76 -16.50 19.99
C ALA A 182 28.33 -16.23 18.52
N SER A 183 27.09 -16.56 18.17
CA SER A 183 26.50 -16.31 16.83
C SER A 183 26.03 -14.86 16.63
N HIS A 184 25.71 -14.12 17.70
CA HIS A 184 25.39 -12.69 17.65
C HIS A 184 26.63 -11.80 17.69
N ALA A 185 27.68 -12.20 18.43
CA ALA A 185 28.98 -11.52 18.45
C ALA A 185 29.64 -11.48 17.06
N ARG A 186 29.38 -12.48 16.21
CA ARG A 186 29.83 -12.50 14.79
C ARG A 186 29.04 -11.58 13.85
N ARG A 187 27.89 -11.02 14.28
CA ARG A 187 27.05 -10.10 13.48
C ARG A 187 27.11 -8.65 13.95
N GLY A 188 27.78 -8.37 15.06
CA GLY A 188 27.86 -7.06 15.71
C GLY A 188 29.18 -6.31 15.53
N VAL A 189 29.80 -6.36 14.34
CA VAL A 189 30.94 -5.50 14.00
C VAL A 189 30.72 -4.87 12.63
N ARG A 190 29.96 -3.77 12.59
CA ARG A 190 30.09 -2.68 11.61
C ARG A 190 29.08 -1.58 11.92
N SER A 191 29.62 -0.39 12.24
CA SER A 191 29.04 0.95 12.10
C SER A 191 29.10 1.76 13.40
N ALA A 192 30.28 2.35 13.64
CA ALA A 192 30.37 3.52 14.49
C ALA A 192 31.32 4.53 13.84
N ALA A 193 30.75 5.71 13.58
CA ALA A 193 31.35 7.04 13.67
C ALA A 193 31.28 7.86 12.38
N ARG A 194 30.42 8.91 12.42
CA ARG A 194 30.83 10.24 11.93
C ARG A 194 30.00 11.39 12.53
N THR A 195 30.68 12.53 12.56
CA THR A 195 30.20 13.93 12.55
C THR A 195 29.78 14.61 13.86
N GLY A 196 30.73 15.32 14.48
CA GLY A 196 30.61 16.04 15.75
C GLY A 196 30.03 17.46 15.72
N ARG A 197 29.85 18.13 14.57
CA ARG A 197 29.37 19.53 14.56
C ARG A 197 27.93 19.75 14.09
N ARG A 198 27.31 18.80 13.38
CA ARG A 198 25.83 18.75 13.17
C ARG A 198 25.07 18.26 14.42
N ARG A 199 25.77 17.73 15.43
CA ARG A 199 25.20 17.10 16.62
C ARG A 199 24.57 18.10 17.60
N ALA A 200 25.05 19.33 17.73
CA ALA A 200 24.51 20.27 18.73
C ALA A 200 23.09 20.74 18.39
N GLY A 201 22.86 21.25 17.17
CA GLY A 201 21.52 21.65 16.71
C GLY A 201 20.54 20.48 16.61
N THR A 202 21.02 19.29 16.20
CA THR A 202 20.19 18.08 16.21
C THR A 202 19.90 17.59 17.62
N ARG A 203 20.85 17.66 18.57
CA ARG A 203 20.61 17.31 19.99
C ARG A 203 19.60 18.26 20.63
N LEU A 204 19.70 19.57 20.42
CA LEU A 204 18.73 20.52 20.96
C LEU A 204 17.33 20.26 20.41
N ARG A 205 17.19 20.04 19.09
CA ARG A 205 15.91 19.65 18.47
C ARG A 205 15.38 18.32 19.00
N THR A 206 16.25 17.33 19.22
CA THR A 206 15.86 16.06 19.83
C THR A 206 15.39 16.23 21.26
N VAL A 207 16.04 17.08 22.07
CA VAL A 207 15.61 17.39 23.44
C VAL A 207 14.26 18.11 23.43
N GLN A 208 14.08 19.11 22.56
CA GLN A 208 12.80 19.82 22.41
C GLN A 208 11.68 18.89 21.96
N TYR A 209 11.94 18.03 20.97
CA TYR A 209 10.97 17.04 20.50
C TYR A 209 10.61 16.04 21.62
N ARG A 210 11.59 15.54 22.37
CA ARG A 210 11.36 14.67 23.53
C ARG A 210 10.55 15.37 24.63
N ALA A 211 10.83 16.63 24.91
CA ALA A 211 10.05 17.42 25.85
C ALA A 211 8.60 17.61 25.36
N ALA A 212 8.40 17.83 24.06
CA ALA A 212 7.06 17.92 23.48
C ALA A 212 6.31 16.56 23.52
N LEU A 213 7.02 15.44 23.31
CA LEU A 213 6.46 14.08 23.44
C LEU A 213 6.01 13.76 24.88
N ALA A 214 6.65 14.35 25.89
CA ALA A 214 6.26 14.21 27.29
C ALA A 214 4.98 14.99 27.65
N ARG A 215 4.55 15.93 26.79
CA ARG A 215 3.29 16.66 26.99
C ARG A 215 2.10 15.80 26.53
N PRO A 216 0.89 16.03 27.08
CA PRO A 216 -0.33 15.36 26.63
C PRO A 216 -0.53 15.53 25.12
N LEU A 217 -1.09 14.48 24.50
CA LEU A 217 -1.65 14.60 23.16
C LEU A 217 -2.75 15.65 23.17
N ASP A 218 -2.85 16.39 22.09
CA ASP A 218 -3.90 17.36 21.84
C ASP A 218 -4.99 16.68 20.99
N PRO A 219 -6.15 16.35 21.58
CA PRO A 219 -7.20 15.61 20.88
C PRO A 219 -7.85 16.43 19.76
N HIS A 220 -7.64 17.75 19.75
CA HIS A 220 -8.20 18.69 18.80
C HIS A 220 -7.19 19.10 17.71
N LEU A 221 -6.04 18.43 17.60
CA LEU A 221 -5.00 18.79 16.63
C LEU A 221 -4.80 17.70 15.57
N ALA A 222 -4.91 18.12 14.31
CA ALA A 222 -4.62 17.30 13.14
C ALA A 222 -3.52 17.93 12.28
N VAL A 223 -2.48 17.17 11.97
CA VAL A 223 -1.37 17.64 11.12
C VAL A 223 -1.48 17.02 9.74
N PHE A 224 -1.52 17.86 8.71
CA PHE A 224 -1.69 17.47 7.31
C PHE A 224 -0.40 17.69 6.51
N SER A 225 -0.09 16.80 5.57
CA SER A 225 1.01 16.97 4.61
C SER A 225 0.65 16.34 3.26
N ALA A 226 0.90 17.05 2.16
CA ALA A 226 0.71 16.56 0.81
C ALA A 226 1.98 16.72 -0.06
N TYR A 227 2.26 15.72 -0.91
CA TYR A 227 3.30 15.73 -1.95
C TYR A 227 4.65 16.30 -1.49
N TRP A 228 5.21 15.76 -0.39
CA TRP A 228 6.47 16.24 0.21
C TRP A 228 6.41 17.70 0.69
N ASN A 229 5.26 18.10 1.24
CA ASN A 229 4.99 19.41 1.83
C ASN A 229 4.88 20.55 0.81
N ARG A 230 4.40 20.26 -0.41
CA ARG A 230 4.30 21.28 -1.46
C ARG A 230 3.15 22.26 -1.27
N GLY A 231 2.13 21.87 -0.51
CA GLY A 231 1.02 22.75 -0.20
C GLY A 231 -0.21 21.98 0.30
N VAL A 232 -1.36 22.63 0.13
CA VAL A 232 -2.69 22.09 0.41
C VAL A 232 -3.24 21.48 -0.87
N ALA A 233 -3.15 20.16 -1.01
CA ALA A 233 -3.59 19.46 -2.23
C ALA A 233 -3.98 18.00 -1.96
N CYS A 234 -4.56 17.34 -2.98
CA CYS A 234 -4.85 15.90 -3.02
C CYS A 234 -5.84 15.46 -1.91
N ASN A 235 -5.86 14.17 -1.61
CA ASN A 235 -6.71 13.55 -0.60
C ASN A 235 -6.65 14.26 0.76
N PRO A 236 -5.47 14.68 1.29
CA PRO A 236 -5.40 15.41 2.55
C PRO A 236 -6.18 16.73 2.52
N ALA A 237 -6.23 17.44 1.39
CA ALA A 237 -6.96 18.71 1.29
C ALA A 237 -8.47 18.51 1.29
N ALA A 238 -8.96 17.52 0.53
CA ALA A 238 -10.38 17.17 0.54
C ALA A 238 -10.85 16.68 1.92
N ILE A 239 -10.01 15.89 2.61
CA ILE A 239 -10.29 15.49 4.01
C ILE A 239 -10.32 16.71 4.92
N ALA A 240 -9.36 17.64 4.82
CA ALA A 240 -9.34 18.83 5.68
C ALA A 240 -10.57 19.73 5.45
N ALA A 241 -11.01 19.88 4.19
CA ALA A 241 -12.23 20.62 3.86
C ALA A 241 -13.46 19.97 4.50
N LYS A 242 -13.64 18.65 4.34
CA LYS A 242 -14.77 17.93 4.94
C LYS A 242 -14.68 17.85 6.48
N LEU A 243 -13.47 17.84 7.03
CA LEU A 243 -13.23 17.87 8.47
C LEU A 243 -13.74 19.18 9.09
N ALA A 244 -13.52 20.31 8.42
CA ALA A 244 -14.01 21.60 8.89
C ALA A 244 -15.54 21.65 8.97
N GLU A 245 -16.25 20.92 8.10
CA GLU A 245 -17.71 20.81 8.12
C GLU A 245 -18.22 19.89 9.24
N LEU A 246 -17.66 18.69 9.37
CA LEU A 246 -18.22 17.64 10.23
C LEU A 246 -17.61 17.58 11.64
N ALA A 247 -16.38 18.06 11.80
CA ALA A 247 -15.67 18.06 13.09
C ALA A 247 -14.88 19.37 13.28
N PRO A 248 -15.56 20.54 13.32
CA PRO A 248 -14.92 21.85 13.41
C PRO A 248 -14.07 22.02 14.69
N GLY A 249 -14.30 21.19 15.71
CA GLY A 249 -13.47 21.14 16.92
C GLY A 249 -12.08 20.52 16.72
N VAL A 250 -11.74 19.99 15.54
CA VAL A 250 -10.41 19.48 15.21
C VAL A 250 -9.70 20.48 14.30
N HIS A 251 -8.69 21.15 14.84
CA HIS A 251 -7.88 22.17 14.19
C HIS A 251 -6.83 21.57 13.24
N PRO A 252 -6.87 21.88 11.93
CA PRO A 252 -5.88 21.44 10.97
C PRO A 252 -4.63 22.34 10.97
N VAL A 253 -3.44 21.73 10.95
CA VAL A 253 -2.16 22.41 10.74
C VAL A 253 -1.42 21.76 9.58
N TRP A 254 -1.07 22.56 8.57
CA TRP A 254 -0.40 22.08 7.37
C TRP A 254 1.12 22.11 7.46
N VAL A 255 1.78 21.03 7.06
CA VAL A 255 3.22 21.02 6.84
C VAL A 255 3.50 21.45 5.40
N VAL A 256 4.22 22.56 5.24
CA VAL A 256 4.57 23.13 3.93
C VAL A 256 6.04 23.55 3.85
N THR A 257 6.61 23.62 2.66
CA THR A 257 7.92 24.26 2.46
C THR A 257 7.85 25.77 2.75
N ALA A 258 9.00 26.41 2.96
CA ALA A 258 9.05 27.86 3.18
C ALA A 258 8.50 28.63 1.96
N GLN A 259 8.73 28.13 0.75
CA GLN A 259 8.18 28.67 -0.48
C GLN A 259 6.66 28.46 -0.56
N GLY A 260 6.18 27.25 -0.25
CA GLY A 260 4.76 26.93 -0.26
C GLY A 260 3.95 27.74 0.76
N ALA A 261 4.54 28.07 1.91
CA ALA A 261 3.91 28.90 2.93
C ALA A 261 3.48 30.28 2.40
N ALA A 262 4.25 30.87 1.48
CA ALA A 262 3.94 32.16 0.87
C ALA A 262 2.75 32.11 -0.12
N LEU A 263 2.37 30.92 -0.57
CA LEU A 263 1.30 30.67 -1.54
C LEU A 263 0.00 30.20 -0.88
N LEU A 264 -0.02 30.05 0.45
CA LEU A 264 -1.19 29.56 1.15
C LEU A 264 -2.30 30.63 1.22
N PRO A 265 -3.58 30.22 1.16
CA PRO A 265 -4.69 31.11 1.44
C PRO A 265 -4.53 31.80 2.81
N PRO A 266 -4.91 33.08 2.94
CA PRO A 266 -4.90 33.78 4.23
C PRO A 266 -5.64 32.99 5.31
N GLY A 267 -5.06 32.92 6.51
CA GLY A 267 -5.63 32.19 7.64
C GLY A 267 -5.31 30.68 7.68
N THR A 268 -4.61 30.14 6.67
CA THR A 268 -4.17 28.73 6.71
C THR A 268 -3.07 28.53 7.75
N ASP A 269 -3.38 27.83 8.83
CA ASP A 269 -2.38 27.50 9.85
C ASP A 269 -1.39 26.44 9.34
N HIS A 270 -0.10 26.75 9.46
CA HIS A 270 0.96 25.93 8.87
C HIS A 270 2.27 25.94 9.67
N VAL A 271 3.11 24.95 9.38
CA VAL A 271 4.46 24.79 9.93
C VAL A 271 5.44 24.43 8.82
N VAL A 272 6.65 24.96 8.93
CA VAL A 272 7.75 24.63 8.01
C VAL A 272 8.64 23.54 8.62
N PRO A 273 9.05 22.50 7.85
CA PRO A 273 9.93 21.45 8.33
C PRO A 273 11.17 21.97 9.06
N ALA A 274 11.63 21.19 10.05
CA ALA A 274 12.78 21.47 10.90
C ALA A 274 12.67 22.69 11.85
N THR A 275 11.57 23.46 11.81
CA THR A 275 11.28 24.49 12.83
C THR A 275 10.89 23.87 14.18
N ARG A 276 10.96 24.66 15.25
CA ARG A 276 10.53 24.22 16.59
C ARG A 276 9.04 23.85 16.61
N ARG A 277 8.19 24.72 16.08
CA ARG A 277 6.74 24.53 16.03
C ARG A 277 6.37 23.25 15.26
N TYR A 278 7.06 22.95 14.16
CA TYR A 278 6.89 21.72 13.40
C TYR A 278 7.03 20.45 14.26
N TRP A 279 8.10 20.35 15.04
CA TRP A 279 8.31 19.21 15.93
C TRP A 279 7.33 19.19 17.11
N GLU A 280 6.94 20.35 17.63
CA GLU A 280 5.96 20.45 18.71
C GLU A 280 4.56 19.99 18.27
N VAL A 281 4.08 20.39 17.08
CA VAL A 281 2.77 19.96 16.59
C VAL A 281 2.77 18.47 16.25
N LEU A 282 3.82 17.95 15.62
CA LEU A 282 3.95 16.52 15.33
C LEU A 282 4.03 15.64 16.60
N ALA A 283 4.63 16.14 17.68
CA ALA A 283 4.72 15.42 18.95
C ALA A 283 3.38 15.34 19.71
N ARG A 284 2.53 16.34 19.51
CA ARG A 284 1.29 16.52 20.27
C ARG A 284 0.03 16.16 19.51
N ALA A 285 0.03 16.19 18.18
CA ALA A 285 -1.16 15.95 17.38
C ALA A 285 -1.78 14.57 17.65
N LYS A 286 -3.10 14.56 17.81
CA LYS A 286 -3.86 13.31 17.81
C LYS A 286 -3.93 12.73 16.41
N TYR A 287 -4.05 13.53 15.36
CA TYR A 287 -4.20 13.03 13.99
C TYR A 287 -3.00 13.42 13.11
N LEU A 288 -2.46 12.46 12.37
CA LEU A 288 -1.41 12.65 11.37
C LEU A 288 -1.95 12.17 10.02
N VAL A 289 -2.09 13.07 9.05
CA VAL A 289 -2.69 12.77 7.74
C VAL A 289 -1.69 13.10 6.63
N ASN A 290 -1.34 12.13 5.79
CA ASN A 290 -0.45 12.37 4.67
C ASN A 290 -0.70 11.44 3.48
N ASN A 291 -0.31 11.88 2.28
CA ASN A 291 -0.37 11.08 1.05
C ASN A 291 0.97 10.49 0.61
N VAL A 292 2.08 10.93 1.22
CA VAL A 292 3.44 10.44 0.98
C VAL A 292 4.03 9.85 2.26
N ASN A 293 4.95 10.54 2.94
CA ASN A 293 5.57 10.11 4.18
C ASN A 293 5.85 11.30 5.10
N PHE A 294 5.60 11.16 6.41
CA PHE A 294 6.28 11.97 7.42
C PHE A 294 7.73 11.47 7.62
N PRO A 295 8.63 12.28 8.21
CA PRO A 295 10.00 11.85 8.48
C PRO A 295 10.06 10.62 9.41
N ASP A 296 11.04 9.75 9.20
CA ASP A 296 11.20 8.52 9.99
C ASP A 296 11.43 8.78 11.49
N ALA A 297 11.97 9.96 11.82
CA ALA A 297 12.19 10.39 13.20
C ALA A 297 10.90 10.69 13.98
N VAL A 298 9.74 10.80 13.32
CA VAL A 298 8.46 11.01 13.99
C VAL A 298 8.09 9.75 14.79
N VAL A 299 7.91 9.92 16.09
CA VAL A 299 7.50 8.87 17.04
C VAL A 299 5.98 8.74 17.02
N LYS A 300 5.50 7.54 16.69
CA LYS A 300 4.10 7.17 16.77
C LYS A 300 3.73 6.90 18.24
N ARG A 301 3.03 7.85 18.88
CA ARG A 301 2.59 7.71 20.27
C ARG A 301 1.31 6.86 20.38
N PRO A 302 1.14 6.10 21.47
CA PRO A 302 -0.18 5.53 21.81
C PRO A 302 -1.23 6.64 21.88
N GLY A 303 -2.38 6.42 21.24
CA GLY A 303 -3.48 7.39 21.16
C GLY A 303 -3.42 8.37 19.98
N THR A 304 -2.30 8.48 19.27
CA THR A 304 -2.27 9.15 17.96
C THR A 304 -2.96 8.27 16.92
N VAL A 305 -3.53 8.86 15.88
CA VAL A 305 -4.10 8.23 14.68
C VAL A 305 -3.30 8.69 13.47
N HIS A 306 -2.82 7.77 12.64
CA HIS A 306 -2.05 8.03 11.42
C HIS A 306 -2.81 7.49 10.21
N LEU A 307 -3.30 8.42 9.38
CA LEU A 307 -4.02 8.16 8.15
C LEU A 307 -3.09 8.37 6.94
N GLN A 308 -2.75 7.28 6.26
CA GLN A 308 -2.08 7.30 4.96
C GLN A 308 -3.12 7.32 3.85
N THR A 309 -3.15 8.38 3.05
CA THR A 309 -4.18 8.56 2.02
C THR A 309 -3.75 8.06 0.64
N HIS A 310 -2.45 7.82 0.44
CA HIS A 310 -1.83 7.62 -0.88
C HIS A 310 -2.23 8.72 -1.89
N HIS A 311 -1.86 8.57 -3.16
CA HIS A 311 -2.01 9.63 -4.17
C HIS A 311 -2.28 9.09 -5.58
N GLY A 312 -2.92 7.92 -5.69
CA GLY A 312 -3.32 7.35 -6.97
C GLY A 312 -3.44 5.84 -6.95
N THR A 313 -4.24 5.28 -7.85
CA THR A 313 -4.34 3.82 -8.03
C THR A 313 -3.04 3.29 -8.65
N PRO A 314 -2.43 2.22 -8.12
CA PRO A 314 -1.13 1.76 -8.61
C PRO A 314 -1.26 0.94 -9.90
N LEU A 315 -0.70 1.47 -10.99
CA LEU A 315 -0.29 0.65 -12.13
C LEU A 315 1.10 0.03 -11.88
N LYS A 316 2.07 0.88 -11.50
CA LYS A 316 3.46 0.48 -11.26
C LYS A 316 3.65 -0.20 -9.89
N ARG A 317 4.64 -1.09 -9.79
CA ARG A 317 5.00 -1.77 -8.53
C ARG A 317 5.51 -0.77 -7.49
N MET A 318 5.02 -0.89 -6.26
CA MET A 318 5.31 0.05 -5.17
C MET A 318 5.81 -0.66 -3.91
N GLY A 319 6.47 0.09 -3.03
CA GLY A 319 6.90 -0.44 -1.73
C GLY A 319 7.76 -1.69 -1.88
N VAL A 320 7.49 -2.74 -1.09
CA VAL A 320 8.29 -3.98 -1.14
C VAL A 320 8.17 -4.73 -2.47
N ASP A 321 7.14 -4.46 -3.28
CA ASP A 321 7.02 -5.05 -4.62
C ASP A 321 8.09 -4.52 -5.60
N GLN A 322 8.85 -3.49 -5.22
CA GLN A 322 10.00 -3.01 -5.99
C GLN A 322 11.28 -3.82 -5.76
N LEU A 323 11.30 -4.78 -4.80
CA LEU A 323 12.48 -5.62 -4.53
C LEU A 323 13.07 -6.30 -5.79
N PRO A 324 12.28 -6.82 -6.75
CA PRO A 324 12.81 -7.40 -7.98
C PRO A 324 13.29 -6.36 -9.02
N TYR A 325 13.09 -5.07 -8.77
CA TYR A 325 13.27 -3.98 -9.73
C TYR A 325 14.28 -2.95 -9.19
N PRO A 326 15.59 -3.25 -9.21
CA PRO A 326 16.61 -2.42 -8.57
C PRO A 326 16.71 -1.00 -9.15
N ALA A 327 16.47 -0.84 -10.46
CA ALA A 327 16.42 0.47 -11.12
C ALA A 327 15.34 1.37 -10.51
N ALA A 328 14.13 0.82 -10.34
CA ALA A 328 13.00 1.52 -9.72
C ALA A 328 13.15 1.72 -8.21
N ALA A 329 13.86 0.81 -7.54
CA ALA A 329 14.05 0.86 -6.09
C ALA A 329 15.02 1.96 -5.67
N HIS A 330 15.93 2.43 -6.53
CA HIS A 330 16.89 3.50 -6.23
C HIS A 330 17.58 3.40 -4.85
N GLY A 331 17.90 2.17 -4.40
CA GLY A 331 18.52 1.95 -3.09
C GLY A 331 17.59 2.16 -1.89
N LEU A 332 16.27 2.07 -2.08
CA LEU A 332 15.26 2.11 -1.02
C LEU A 332 15.63 1.18 0.13
N ASP A 333 15.66 1.74 1.33
CA ASP A 333 15.74 0.95 2.56
C ASP A 333 14.37 0.36 2.86
N PHE A 334 14.19 -0.91 2.47
CA PHE A 334 12.95 -1.63 2.69
C PHE A 334 12.66 -1.85 4.19
N GLN A 335 13.67 -1.91 5.07
CA GLN A 335 13.40 -2.03 6.50
C GLN A 335 12.85 -0.72 7.05
N ALA A 336 13.48 0.41 6.73
CA ALA A 336 12.97 1.72 7.13
C ALA A 336 11.57 2.01 6.54
N LEU A 337 11.31 1.59 5.30
CA LEU A 337 9.96 1.65 4.71
C LEU A 337 8.96 0.88 5.58
N LEU A 338 9.29 -0.36 5.94
CA LEU A 338 8.42 -1.22 6.70
C LEU A 338 8.16 -0.70 8.13
N GLU A 339 9.18 -0.19 8.81
CA GLU A 339 9.06 0.50 10.10
C GLU A 339 8.18 1.76 10.01
N ARG A 340 8.21 2.45 8.87
CA ARG A 340 7.35 3.61 8.62
C ARG A 340 5.89 3.21 8.45
N VAL A 341 5.63 2.17 7.66
CA VAL A 341 4.28 1.64 7.42
C VAL A 341 3.66 1.13 8.72
N ASP A 342 4.44 0.58 9.66
CA ASP A 342 3.97 0.12 10.98
C ASP A 342 3.39 1.25 11.87
N LYS A 343 3.60 2.51 11.48
CA LYS A 343 3.03 3.67 12.16
C LYS A 343 1.61 4.00 11.70
N TRP A 344 1.18 3.49 10.54
CA TRP A 344 -0.13 3.76 9.96
C TRP A 344 -1.22 2.99 10.72
N ASP A 345 -2.32 3.66 11.05
CA ASP A 345 -3.54 2.99 11.53
C ASP A 345 -4.52 2.76 10.39
N PHE A 346 -4.54 3.67 9.41
CA PHE A 346 -5.46 3.62 8.29
C PHE A 346 -4.74 3.85 6.96
N SER A 347 -5.20 3.17 5.91
CA SER A 347 -4.73 3.31 4.53
C SER A 347 -5.92 3.46 3.59
N VAL A 348 -6.10 4.64 2.98
CA VAL A 348 -7.21 4.88 2.03
C VAL A 348 -7.00 4.09 0.73
N SER A 349 -8.08 3.59 0.17
CA SER A 349 -8.09 2.86 -1.10
C SER A 349 -9.24 3.32 -2.00
N ALA A 350 -8.96 3.45 -3.30
CA ALA A 350 -9.94 3.88 -4.30
C ALA A 350 -10.76 2.73 -4.91
N ASN A 351 -10.24 1.50 -4.83
CA ASN A 351 -10.84 0.31 -5.45
C ASN A 351 -10.21 -0.97 -4.88
N SER A 352 -10.87 -2.11 -5.07
CA SER A 352 -10.39 -3.42 -4.62
C SER A 352 -9.03 -3.81 -5.19
N HIS A 353 -8.67 -3.32 -6.39
CA HIS A 353 -7.32 -3.47 -6.94
C HIS A 353 -6.28 -2.79 -6.05
N SER A 354 -6.48 -1.51 -5.73
CA SER A 354 -5.60 -0.71 -4.86
C SER A 354 -5.49 -1.35 -3.48
N THR A 355 -6.59 -1.80 -2.89
CA THR A 355 -6.61 -2.47 -1.57
C THR A 355 -5.67 -3.67 -1.56
N ARG A 356 -5.80 -4.55 -2.56
CA ARG A 356 -4.96 -5.74 -2.70
C ARG A 356 -3.48 -5.39 -2.91
N MET A 357 -3.20 -4.37 -3.71
CA MET A 357 -1.83 -3.95 -4.03
C MET A 357 -1.17 -3.25 -2.84
N TRP A 358 -1.87 -2.39 -2.10
CA TRP A 358 -1.37 -1.72 -0.90
C TRP A 358 -1.08 -2.69 0.24
N GLN A 359 -1.97 -3.66 0.49
CA GLN A 359 -1.72 -4.72 1.47
C GLN A 359 -0.49 -5.55 1.13
N ARG A 360 -0.15 -5.68 -0.17
CA ARG A 360 1.01 -6.42 -0.63
C ARG A 360 2.30 -5.57 -0.61
N ALA A 361 2.23 -4.35 -1.12
CA ALA A 361 3.34 -3.39 -1.22
C ALA A 361 3.77 -2.83 0.14
N TYR A 362 2.82 -2.69 1.06
CA TYR A 362 2.98 -2.10 2.39
C TYR A 362 2.39 -3.04 3.46
N PRO A 363 2.97 -4.23 3.66
CA PRO A 363 2.42 -5.22 4.57
C PRO A 363 2.60 -4.76 6.02
N SER A 364 1.50 -4.36 6.63
CA SER A 364 1.41 -3.97 8.04
C SER A 364 -0.06 -4.03 8.52
N ARG A 365 -0.30 -3.66 9.78
CA ARG A 365 -1.56 -3.80 10.52
C ARG A 365 -2.58 -2.70 10.27
N HIS A 366 -2.28 -1.75 9.38
CA HIS A 366 -3.20 -0.67 9.06
C HIS A 366 -4.53 -1.25 8.53
N LEU A 367 -5.62 -0.57 8.83
CA LEU A 367 -6.93 -0.88 8.26
C LEU A 367 -7.05 -0.19 6.91
N SER A 368 -7.34 -0.97 5.87
CA SER A 368 -7.74 -0.42 4.57
C SER A 368 -9.10 0.29 4.70
N LEU A 369 -9.17 1.54 4.24
CA LEU A 369 -10.42 2.28 4.11
C LEU A 369 -10.83 2.27 2.64
N ASP A 370 -11.70 1.32 2.29
CA ASP A 370 -12.24 1.11 0.94
C ASP A 370 -13.34 2.15 0.64
N HIS A 371 -12.97 3.42 0.71
CA HIS A 371 -13.87 4.57 0.68
C HIS A 371 -13.75 5.43 -0.58
N GLY A 372 -12.85 5.12 -1.51
CA GLY A 372 -12.56 6.06 -2.59
C GLY A 372 -11.46 7.04 -2.18
N TYR A 373 -10.95 7.80 -3.14
CA TYR A 373 -10.04 8.90 -2.89
C TYR A 373 -10.81 10.20 -2.65
N PRO A 374 -10.68 10.82 -1.46
CA PRO A 374 -11.34 12.10 -1.14
C PRO A 374 -11.17 13.20 -2.19
N ARG A 375 -10.04 13.26 -2.89
CA ARG A 375 -9.83 14.27 -3.94
C ARG A 375 -10.74 14.08 -5.16
N ASN A 376 -11.19 12.85 -5.41
CA ASN A 376 -12.04 12.51 -6.56
C ASN A 376 -13.50 12.87 -6.29
N ASP A 377 -13.87 13.27 -5.05
CA ASP A 377 -15.25 13.66 -4.73
C ASP A 377 -15.76 14.80 -5.60
N VAL A 378 -14.87 15.71 -6.02
CA VAL A 378 -15.21 16.85 -6.87
C VAL A 378 -15.73 16.41 -8.26
N TYR A 379 -15.35 15.23 -8.74
CA TYR A 379 -15.82 14.70 -10.02
C TYR A 379 -17.28 14.25 -10.02
N TYR A 380 -17.92 14.19 -8.84
CA TYR A 380 -19.33 13.84 -8.68
C TYR A 380 -20.14 14.94 -7.98
N THR A 381 -19.48 16.03 -7.56
CA THR A 381 -20.11 17.14 -6.85
C THR A 381 -19.99 18.48 -7.58
N ALA A 382 -19.05 18.62 -8.51
CA ALA A 382 -18.96 19.80 -9.38
C ALA A 382 -20.11 19.82 -10.41
N GLY A 383 -20.70 20.99 -10.58
CA GLY A 383 -21.67 21.29 -11.63
C GLY A 383 -21.08 22.10 -12.79
N PRO A 384 -21.94 22.60 -13.70
CA PRO A 384 -21.51 23.43 -14.83
C PRO A 384 -20.69 24.65 -14.43
N ALA A 385 -21.04 25.32 -13.32
CA ALA A 385 -20.38 26.53 -12.87
C ALA A 385 -18.93 26.29 -12.46
N GLU A 386 -18.64 25.21 -11.72
CA GLU A 386 -17.29 24.84 -11.31
C GLU A 386 -16.42 24.45 -12.51
N VAL A 387 -16.99 23.74 -13.49
CA VAL A 387 -16.30 23.39 -14.74
C VAL A 387 -15.93 24.65 -15.54
N ARG A 388 -16.87 25.60 -15.69
CA ARG A 388 -16.59 26.89 -16.35
C ARG A 388 -15.52 27.69 -15.59
N ALA A 389 -15.63 27.78 -14.27
CA ALA A 389 -14.65 28.49 -13.44
C ALA A 389 -13.25 27.85 -13.49
N ALA A 390 -13.15 26.53 -13.60
CA ALA A 390 -11.86 25.86 -13.83
C ALA A 390 -11.25 26.24 -15.19
N ARG A 391 -12.06 26.30 -16.24
CA ARG A 391 -11.61 26.68 -17.59
C ARG A 391 -11.19 28.14 -17.70
N GLU A 392 -11.96 29.05 -17.09
CA GLU A 392 -11.62 30.48 -17.03
C GLU A 392 -10.28 30.72 -16.34
N ARG A 393 -10.04 30.06 -15.19
CA ARG A 393 -8.77 30.18 -14.45
C ARG A 393 -7.56 29.66 -15.24
N LEU A 394 -7.77 28.68 -16.12
CA LEU A 394 -6.75 28.14 -17.01
C LEU A 394 -6.62 28.94 -18.32
N GLY A 395 -7.40 30.00 -18.51
CA GLY A 395 -7.38 30.83 -19.72
C GLY A 395 -7.92 30.12 -20.96
N ILE A 396 -8.76 29.10 -20.79
CA ILE A 396 -9.34 28.34 -21.90
C ILE A 396 -10.55 29.10 -22.42
N ALA A 397 -10.48 29.57 -23.67
CA ALA A 397 -11.57 30.30 -24.29
C ALA A 397 -12.84 29.43 -24.46
N PRO A 398 -14.05 30.03 -24.40
CA PRO A 398 -15.30 29.31 -24.66
C PRO A 398 -15.27 28.59 -26.01
N GLY A 399 -15.86 27.39 -26.07
CA GLY A 399 -15.94 26.56 -27.28
C GLY A 399 -14.64 25.87 -27.71
N ARG A 400 -13.47 26.18 -27.13
CA ARG A 400 -12.22 25.45 -27.42
C ARG A 400 -12.24 24.06 -26.80
N ARG A 401 -11.81 23.03 -27.51
CA ARG A 401 -11.57 21.70 -26.93
C ARG A 401 -10.25 21.69 -26.16
N ALA A 402 -10.25 21.24 -24.91
CA ALA A 402 -9.07 21.13 -24.08
C ALA A 402 -8.61 19.67 -23.95
N VAL A 403 -7.39 19.39 -24.43
CA VAL A 403 -6.75 18.07 -24.28
C VAL A 403 -5.67 18.17 -23.21
N LEU A 404 -5.87 17.47 -22.09
CA LEU A 404 -4.88 17.37 -21.02
C LEU A 404 -3.83 16.32 -21.39
N TYR A 405 -2.60 16.76 -21.61
CA TYR A 405 -1.44 15.90 -21.80
C TYR A 405 -0.65 15.77 -20.49
N ALA A 406 -0.69 14.58 -19.88
CA ALA A 406 -0.10 14.32 -18.57
C ALA A 406 0.77 13.03 -18.56
N PRO A 407 1.97 13.05 -19.17
CA PRO A 407 2.89 11.92 -19.21
C PRO A 407 3.60 11.66 -17.87
N THR A 408 4.07 10.41 -17.68
CA THR A 408 4.75 9.96 -16.46
C THR A 408 6.24 10.29 -16.49
N HIS A 409 6.84 10.55 -15.32
CA HIS A 409 8.29 10.62 -15.18
C HIS A 409 8.97 9.27 -15.47
N ARG A 410 10.11 9.28 -16.14
CA ARG A 410 10.91 8.08 -16.42
C ARG A 410 12.09 7.97 -15.46
N ASP A 411 12.00 7.05 -14.50
CA ASP A 411 13.04 6.76 -13.50
C ASP A 411 14.38 6.28 -14.11
N TYR A 412 14.34 5.82 -15.37
CA TYR A 412 15.50 5.32 -16.13
C TYR A 412 16.09 6.35 -17.12
N GLU A 413 15.54 7.56 -17.18
CA GLU A 413 16.07 8.65 -18.00
C GLU A 413 16.75 9.68 -17.10
N ALA A 414 17.89 10.22 -17.55
CA ALA A 414 18.66 11.20 -16.77
C ALA A 414 17.99 12.58 -16.66
N GLY A 415 16.99 12.86 -17.50
CA GLY A 415 16.31 14.14 -17.60
C GLY A 415 14.95 14.03 -18.26
N TRP A 416 14.36 15.17 -18.62
CA TRP A 416 13.12 15.18 -19.39
C TRP A 416 13.42 14.95 -20.86
N THR A 417 12.81 13.92 -21.44
CA THR A 417 12.79 13.72 -22.89
C THR A 417 11.36 13.96 -23.40
N PRO A 418 11.13 15.01 -24.22
CA PRO A 418 9.85 15.21 -24.87
C PRO A 418 9.45 13.95 -25.67
N ARG A 419 8.26 13.42 -25.40
CA ARG A 419 7.72 12.23 -26.07
C ARG A 419 6.93 12.57 -27.33
N LEU A 420 6.51 13.83 -27.43
CA LEU A 420 5.73 14.38 -28.52
C LEU A 420 6.36 15.68 -28.97
N ASP A 421 6.38 15.88 -30.29
CA ASP A 421 6.44 17.21 -30.89
C ASP A 421 5.05 17.86 -30.72
N LEU A 422 4.90 18.58 -29.62
CA LEU A 422 3.67 19.27 -29.25
C LEU A 422 3.28 20.35 -30.27
N ALA A 423 4.24 20.92 -31.00
CA ALA A 423 3.93 21.91 -32.01
C ALA A 423 3.30 21.26 -33.25
N ALA A 424 3.93 20.20 -33.75
CA ALA A 424 3.37 19.41 -34.85
C ALA A 424 2.01 18.80 -34.48
N LEU A 425 1.84 18.32 -33.24
CA LEU A 425 0.56 17.83 -32.76
C LEU A 425 -0.50 18.93 -32.72
N ALA A 426 -0.19 20.09 -32.10
CA ALA A 426 -1.12 21.20 -32.05
C ALA A 426 -1.59 21.60 -33.45
N ASP A 427 -0.67 21.79 -34.40
CA ASP A 427 -1.00 22.15 -35.79
C ASP A 427 -1.99 21.18 -36.43
N ARG A 428 -1.85 19.87 -36.19
CA ARG A 428 -2.75 18.85 -36.72
C ARG A 428 -4.12 18.81 -36.04
N LEU A 429 -4.21 19.21 -34.77
CA LEU A 429 -5.47 19.29 -34.02
C LEU A 429 -6.27 20.57 -34.33
N GLY A 430 -5.67 21.52 -35.06
CA GLY A 430 -6.31 22.76 -35.48
C GLY A 430 -6.43 23.81 -34.37
N GLU A 431 -6.95 24.98 -34.74
CA GLU A 431 -7.05 26.15 -33.86
C GLU A 431 -8.05 25.95 -32.72
N GLU A 432 -9.10 25.13 -32.93
CA GLU A 432 -10.16 24.86 -31.95
C GLU A 432 -9.70 24.05 -30.74
N THR A 433 -8.48 23.51 -30.75
CA THR A 433 -7.94 22.68 -29.67
C THR A 433 -6.84 23.41 -28.90
N VAL A 434 -6.91 23.37 -27.57
CA VAL A 434 -5.85 23.78 -26.65
C VAL A 434 -5.23 22.57 -25.96
N LEU A 435 -3.90 22.52 -25.93
CA LEU A 435 -3.14 21.52 -25.18
C LEU A 435 -2.83 22.02 -23.78
N LEU A 436 -3.35 21.34 -22.75
CA LEU A 436 -2.96 21.56 -21.36
C LEU A 436 -1.80 20.61 -21.05
N VAL A 437 -0.58 21.13 -20.95
CA VAL A 437 0.63 20.31 -20.80
C VAL A 437 1.03 20.27 -19.33
N ARG A 438 0.89 19.10 -18.71
CA ARG A 438 1.36 18.83 -17.35
C ARG A 438 2.63 18.01 -17.39
N ALA A 439 3.78 18.67 -17.56
CA ALA A 439 5.07 18.03 -17.39
C ALA A 439 5.31 17.70 -15.91
N HIS A 440 6.09 16.68 -15.63
CA HIS A 440 6.32 16.25 -14.25
C HIS A 440 7.17 17.27 -13.48
N TYR A 441 6.80 17.54 -12.24
CA TYR A 441 7.43 18.49 -11.31
C TYR A 441 8.90 18.24 -10.94
N PHE A 442 9.53 17.17 -11.43
CA PHE A 442 10.97 16.94 -11.25
C PHE A 442 11.79 17.69 -12.31
N TYR A 443 11.12 18.17 -13.35
CA TYR A 443 11.71 18.91 -14.42
C TYR A 443 11.45 20.38 -14.12
N ASP A 444 12.39 21.01 -13.42
CA ASP A 444 12.42 22.47 -13.28
C ASP A 444 12.23 23.09 -14.67
N SER A 445 11.35 24.09 -14.76
CA SER A 445 10.99 24.81 -15.99
C SER A 445 12.15 25.70 -16.53
N ALA A 446 13.40 25.34 -16.24
CA ALA A 446 14.58 26.16 -16.47
C ALA A 446 15.12 26.09 -17.91
N ALA A 447 14.54 25.26 -18.78
CA ALA A 447 14.81 25.34 -20.21
C ALA A 447 13.87 26.38 -20.84
N ALA A 448 14.44 27.43 -21.44
CA ALA A 448 13.67 28.37 -22.25
C ALA A 448 12.86 27.58 -23.29
N PRO A 449 11.53 27.78 -23.39
CA PRO A 449 10.72 27.05 -24.36
C PRO A 449 11.26 27.32 -25.77
N SER A 450 11.32 26.30 -26.61
CA SER A 450 11.68 26.47 -28.02
C SER A 450 10.75 27.49 -28.68
N ALA A 451 11.25 28.23 -29.68
CA ALA A 451 10.48 29.28 -30.37
C ALA A 451 9.06 28.83 -30.83
N PRO A 452 8.86 27.60 -31.34
CA PRO A 452 7.51 27.10 -31.69
C PRO A 452 6.56 27.02 -30.49
N LEU A 453 7.02 26.51 -29.34
CA LEU A 453 6.19 26.41 -28.13
C LEU A 453 5.88 27.79 -27.54
N ALA A 454 6.81 28.74 -27.65
CA ALA A 454 6.56 30.14 -27.28
C ALA A 454 5.50 30.78 -28.20
N GLY A 455 5.46 30.42 -29.49
CA GLY A 455 4.39 30.79 -30.41
C GLY A 455 3.02 30.30 -29.95
N LEU A 456 2.89 29.00 -29.66
CA LEU A 456 1.63 28.38 -29.22
C LEU A 456 1.13 28.91 -27.87
N ARG A 457 2.04 29.24 -26.96
CA ARG A 457 1.68 29.88 -25.68
C ARG A 457 1.10 31.27 -25.90
N ARG A 458 1.67 32.06 -26.81
CA ARG A 458 1.16 33.40 -27.14
C ARG A 458 -0.22 33.37 -27.80
N THR A 459 -0.50 32.35 -28.60
CA THR A 459 -1.81 32.19 -29.26
C THR A 459 -2.84 31.47 -28.38
N GLY A 460 -2.48 31.04 -27.17
CA GLY A 460 -3.37 30.32 -26.25
C GLY A 460 -3.65 28.87 -26.65
N ARG A 461 -2.93 28.30 -27.63
CA ARG A 461 -3.09 26.92 -28.10
C ARG A 461 -2.34 25.90 -27.25
N LEU A 462 -1.45 26.37 -26.38
CA LEU A 462 -0.75 25.55 -25.39
C LEU A 462 -0.70 26.29 -24.05
N VAL A 463 -1.23 25.66 -23.01
CA VAL A 463 -1.15 26.14 -21.62
C VAL A 463 -0.26 25.18 -20.84
N ASP A 464 0.82 25.71 -20.27
CA ASP A 464 1.68 24.95 -19.37
C ASP A 464 1.04 24.93 -17.97
N VAL A 465 0.62 23.74 -17.54
CA VAL A 465 -0.08 23.51 -16.27
C VAL A 465 0.76 22.65 -15.33
N SER A 466 2.07 22.57 -15.56
CA SER A 466 2.99 21.72 -14.79
C SER A 466 3.11 22.15 -13.32
N SER A 467 3.01 23.45 -13.05
CA SER A 467 3.00 24.03 -11.69
C SER A 467 1.59 24.18 -11.09
N TYR A 468 0.54 23.79 -11.82
CA TYR A 468 -0.83 23.88 -11.35
C TYR A 468 -1.15 22.70 -10.42
N GLU A 469 -1.18 22.98 -9.11
CA GLU A 469 -1.29 21.94 -8.09
C GLU A 469 -2.63 21.18 -8.10
N PRO A 470 -3.82 21.84 -8.15
CA PRO A 470 -5.11 21.15 -8.17
C PRO A 470 -5.32 20.38 -9.49
N VAL A 471 -4.91 19.11 -9.51
CA VAL A 471 -5.05 18.24 -10.69
C VAL A 471 -6.51 18.00 -11.05
N GLU A 472 -7.37 18.03 -10.04
CA GLU A 472 -8.79 17.77 -10.15
C GLU A 472 -9.48 18.82 -11.03
N GLU A 473 -9.02 20.07 -10.94
CA GLU A 473 -9.54 21.16 -11.78
C GLU A 473 -9.04 21.07 -13.22
N LEU A 474 -7.81 20.59 -13.44
CA LEU A 474 -7.34 20.28 -14.79
C LEU A 474 -8.19 19.18 -15.43
N CYS A 475 -8.54 18.17 -14.64
CA CYS A 475 -9.42 17.09 -15.09
C CYS A 475 -10.83 17.59 -15.40
N LEU A 476 -11.41 18.44 -14.53
CA LEU A 476 -12.72 19.05 -14.77
C LEU A 476 -12.73 19.94 -16.03
N ALA A 477 -11.65 20.68 -16.27
CA ALA A 477 -11.54 21.59 -17.41
C ALA A 477 -11.31 20.88 -18.76
N ALA A 478 -10.75 19.66 -18.73
CA ALA A 478 -10.38 18.91 -19.92
C ALA A 478 -11.55 18.12 -20.52
N ASP A 479 -11.57 18.09 -21.85
CA ASP A 479 -12.48 17.29 -22.67
C ASP A 479 -11.91 15.87 -22.87
N ALA A 480 -10.59 15.74 -22.96
CA ALA A 480 -9.88 14.48 -23.13
C ALA A 480 -8.59 14.44 -22.31
N LEU A 481 -8.19 13.23 -21.89
CA LEU A 481 -6.89 12.97 -21.30
C LEU A 481 -6.01 12.18 -22.27
N VAL A 482 -4.82 12.70 -22.58
CA VAL A 482 -3.72 11.95 -23.18
C VAL A 482 -2.68 11.69 -22.10
N THR A 483 -2.44 10.44 -21.78
CA THR A 483 -1.46 10.04 -20.77
C THR A 483 -0.76 8.75 -21.18
N ASP A 484 0.09 8.20 -20.34
CA ASP A 484 0.84 6.96 -20.59
C ASP A 484 0.58 5.94 -19.47
N TYR A 485 1.45 5.87 -18.47
CA TYR A 485 1.41 4.92 -17.35
C TYR A 485 1.08 5.63 -16.04
N SER A 486 0.51 6.84 -16.12
CA SER A 486 0.23 7.69 -14.98
C SER A 486 -1.00 7.22 -14.23
N SER A 487 -0.99 7.33 -12.90
CA SER A 487 -2.16 7.01 -12.10
C SER A 487 -3.33 7.97 -12.33
N ILE A 488 -3.11 9.12 -12.99
CA ILE A 488 -4.17 10.09 -13.29
C ILE A 488 -5.29 9.50 -14.16
N MET A 489 -5.01 8.49 -15.00
CA MET A 489 -6.05 7.83 -15.81
C MET A 489 -7.14 7.18 -14.95
N PHE A 490 -6.80 6.70 -13.75
CA PHE A 490 -7.78 6.11 -12.83
C PHE A 490 -8.65 7.19 -12.19
N ASP A 491 -8.08 8.34 -11.86
CA ASP A 491 -8.85 9.46 -11.30
C ASP A 491 -9.76 10.07 -12.37
N TYR A 492 -9.22 10.35 -13.57
CA TYR A 492 -9.96 10.94 -14.69
C TYR A 492 -11.08 10.04 -15.22
N ALA A 493 -10.92 8.71 -15.11
CA ALA A 493 -11.96 7.76 -15.48
C ALA A 493 -13.28 7.99 -14.72
N ASN A 494 -13.26 8.59 -13.52
CA ASN A 494 -14.48 8.95 -12.78
C ASN A 494 -15.38 9.95 -13.54
N LEU A 495 -14.79 10.83 -14.37
CA LEU A 495 -15.51 11.81 -15.19
C LEU A 495 -16.24 11.21 -16.39
N ASP A 496 -16.01 9.93 -16.71
CA ASP A 496 -16.51 9.24 -17.91
C ASP A 496 -16.13 9.89 -19.24
N ARG A 497 -14.99 10.59 -19.26
CA ARG A 497 -14.49 11.30 -20.43
C ARG A 497 -13.44 10.47 -21.17
N PRO A 498 -13.25 10.72 -22.47
CA PRO A 498 -12.24 10.04 -23.27
C PRO A 498 -10.82 10.06 -22.70
N ILE A 499 -10.15 8.92 -22.75
CA ILE A 499 -8.75 8.73 -22.36
C ILE A 499 -8.02 8.04 -23.50
N VAL A 500 -6.88 8.61 -23.93
CA VAL A 500 -5.97 8.01 -24.91
C VAL A 500 -4.63 7.73 -24.24
N ILE A 501 -4.14 6.50 -24.42
CA ILE A 501 -2.84 6.08 -23.90
C ILE A 501 -1.78 6.26 -24.99
N HIS A 502 -0.76 7.07 -24.74
CA HIS A 502 0.44 7.18 -25.57
C HIS A 502 1.58 6.38 -24.92
N ALA A 503 1.77 5.14 -25.36
CA ALA A 503 2.69 4.17 -24.78
C ALA A 503 3.87 3.86 -25.73
N ASP A 504 4.73 4.85 -25.94
CA ASP A 504 5.87 4.78 -26.86
C ASP A 504 7.03 3.89 -26.38
N ASP A 505 7.08 3.57 -25.08
CA ASP A 505 8.15 2.79 -24.45
C ASP A 505 7.66 1.72 -23.45
N TRP A 506 6.49 1.14 -23.72
CA TRP A 506 5.82 0.24 -22.77
C TRP A 506 6.69 -0.92 -22.32
N GLU A 507 7.39 -1.55 -23.26
CA GLU A 507 8.24 -2.71 -22.98
C GLU A 507 9.39 -2.34 -22.03
N THR A 508 9.99 -1.15 -22.21
CA THR A 508 11.03 -0.60 -21.31
C THR A 508 10.44 -0.28 -19.94
N TYR A 509 9.30 0.41 -19.90
CA TYR A 509 8.67 0.80 -18.64
C TYR A 509 8.27 -0.41 -17.80
N ARG A 510 7.61 -1.41 -18.42
CA ARG A 510 7.19 -2.65 -17.77
C ARG A 510 8.37 -3.42 -17.18
N THR A 511 9.47 -3.49 -17.92
CA THR A 511 10.67 -4.24 -17.51
C THR A 511 11.41 -3.55 -16.38
N THR A 512 11.56 -2.23 -16.45
CA THR A 512 12.34 -1.45 -15.47
C THR A 512 11.56 -1.16 -14.20
N ARG A 513 10.28 -0.79 -14.31
CA ARG A 513 9.46 -0.32 -13.19
C ARG A 513 8.62 -1.42 -12.56
N GLY A 514 8.27 -2.43 -13.34
CA GLY A 514 7.28 -3.45 -12.98
C GLY A 514 5.87 -2.87 -12.93
N VAL A 515 4.89 -3.67 -13.38
CA VAL A 515 3.46 -3.30 -13.38
C VAL A 515 2.61 -4.38 -12.72
N TYR A 516 1.42 -3.99 -12.27
CA TYR A 516 0.46 -4.88 -11.63
C TYR A 516 -0.48 -5.58 -12.62
N PHE A 517 -0.73 -4.98 -13.78
CA PHE A 517 -1.52 -5.56 -14.88
C PHE A 517 -1.00 -5.05 -16.22
N ASP A 518 -1.44 -5.69 -17.32
CA ASP A 518 -1.04 -5.29 -18.66
C ASP A 518 -1.92 -4.14 -19.16
N LEU A 519 -1.38 -2.92 -19.14
CA LEU A 519 -2.13 -1.74 -19.59
C LEU A 519 -2.51 -1.82 -21.07
N MET A 520 -1.71 -2.48 -21.90
CA MET A 520 -2.00 -2.58 -23.35
C MET A 520 -3.21 -3.47 -23.62
N ALA A 521 -3.48 -4.43 -22.75
CA ALA A 521 -4.64 -5.32 -22.85
C ALA A 521 -5.89 -4.71 -22.21
N GLU A 522 -5.73 -3.83 -21.23
CA GLU A 522 -6.80 -3.32 -20.37
C GLU A 522 -6.83 -1.78 -20.33
N ALA A 523 -6.49 -1.14 -21.44
CA ALA A 523 -6.46 0.32 -21.53
C ALA A 523 -7.86 0.94 -21.40
N PRO A 524 -7.98 2.15 -20.82
CA PRO A 524 -9.26 2.87 -20.70
C PRO A 524 -9.77 3.48 -22.02
N GLY A 525 -9.08 3.24 -23.14
CA GLY A 525 -9.40 3.79 -24.44
C GLY A 525 -8.33 3.39 -25.48
N PRO A 526 -8.28 4.07 -26.64
CA PRO A 526 -7.30 3.77 -27.68
C PRO A 526 -5.86 3.93 -27.18
N VAL A 527 -4.96 3.15 -27.78
CA VAL A 527 -3.54 3.19 -27.47
C VAL A 527 -2.76 3.56 -28.72
N ALA A 528 -1.94 4.59 -28.61
CA ALA A 528 -0.97 5.02 -29.60
C ALA A 528 0.45 4.66 -29.11
N ARG A 529 1.26 4.05 -29.97
CA ARG A 529 2.69 3.83 -29.75
C ARG A 529 3.55 4.90 -30.42
N THR A 530 2.97 5.67 -31.33
CA THR A 530 3.67 6.75 -32.02
C THR A 530 2.83 8.02 -32.05
N GLN A 531 3.48 9.17 -32.25
CA GLN A 531 2.77 10.44 -32.44
C GLN A 531 1.84 10.42 -33.67
N ALA A 532 2.20 9.70 -34.73
CA ALA A 532 1.35 9.60 -35.92
C ALA A 532 0.02 8.91 -35.59
N GLU A 533 0.08 7.77 -34.89
CA GLU A 533 -1.12 7.05 -34.40
C GLU A 533 -1.93 7.92 -33.42
N LEU A 534 -1.26 8.63 -32.51
CA LEU A 534 -1.93 9.53 -31.57
C LEU A 534 -2.68 10.65 -32.31
N THR A 535 -2.03 11.25 -33.31
CA THR A 535 -2.63 12.31 -34.14
C THR A 535 -3.84 11.76 -34.89
N GLU A 536 -3.71 10.60 -35.53
CA GLU A 536 -4.81 9.94 -36.22
C GLU A 536 -6.00 9.71 -35.28
N ILE A 537 -5.77 9.11 -34.11
CA ILE A 537 -6.80 8.87 -33.09
C ILE A 537 -7.54 10.15 -32.72
N LEU A 538 -6.82 11.25 -32.47
CA LEU A 538 -7.42 12.51 -32.03
C LEU A 538 -8.12 13.29 -33.16
N THR A 539 -7.76 13.05 -34.43
CA THR A 539 -8.36 13.72 -35.60
C THR A 539 -9.50 12.93 -36.26
N SER A 540 -9.62 11.63 -35.98
CA SER A 540 -10.61 10.72 -36.60
C SER A 540 -11.77 10.32 -35.69
N ASP A 541 -11.94 11.04 -34.57
CA ASP A 541 -12.95 10.76 -33.54
C ASP A 541 -12.84 9.39 -32.84
N ALA A 542 -11.88 8.54 -33.22
CA ALA A 542 -11.63 7.23 -32.63
C ALA A 542 -11.39 7.26 -31.09
N TRP A 543 -10.98 8.41 -30.55
CA TRP A 543 -10.81 8.64 -29.12
C TRP A 543 -12.12 8.59 -28.31
N HIS A 544 -13.29 8.74 -28.93
CA HIS A 544 -14.60 8.73 -28.26
C HIS A 544 -15.66 7.86 -28.95
N ASP A 545 -15.23 6.95 -29.83
CA ASP A 545 -16.12 5.99 -30.49
C ASP A 545 -16.70 4.92 -29.53
N GLU A 546 -17.49 4.00 -30.08
CA GLU A 546 -18.10 2.91 -29.29
C GLU A 546 -17.05 1.98 -28.65
N ARG A 547 -15.91 1.75 -29.32
CA ARG A 547 -14.82 0.91 -28.80
C ARG A 547 -14.13 1.59 -27.63
N ALA A 548 -13.82 2.88 -27.75
CA ALA A 548 -13.27 3.70 -26.67
C ALA A 548 -14.23 3.75 -25.47
N THR A 549 -15.52 3.89 -25.72
CA THR A 549 -16.57 3.89 -24.67
C THR A 549 -16.70 2.54 -23.97
N LYS A 550 -16.67 1.43 -24.71
CA LYS A 550 -16.64 0.07 -24.12
C LYS A 550 -15.39 -0.15 -23.25
N ALA A 551 -14.22 0.24 -23.73
CA ALA A 551 -12.96 0.14 -23.00
C ALA A 551 -13.00 0.95 -21.69
N ARG A 552 -13.45 2.21 -21.78
CA ARG A 552 -13.62 3.11 -20.63
C ARG A 552 -14.63 2.56 -19.62
N THR A 553 -15.74 1.99 -20.09
CA THR A 553 -16.77 1.39 -19.21
C THR A 553 -16.21 0.20 -18.43
N ALA A 554 -15.48 -0.70 -19.09
CA ALA A 554 -14.82 -1.83 -18.42
C ALA A 554 -13.78 -1.36 -17.40
N PHE A 555 -13.01 -0.33 -17.74
CA PHE A 555 -12.02 0.27 -16.86
C PHE A 555 -12.66 0.93 -15.63
N ARG A 556 -13.72 1.74 -15.82
CA ARG A 556 -14.50 2.37 -14.74
C ARG A 556 -15.04 1.34 -13.76
N ARG A 557 -15.67 0.27 -14.26
CA ARG A 557 -16.18 -0.83 -13.41
C ARG A 557 -15.10 -1.47 -12.54
N ARG A 558 -13.85 -1.52 -13.01
CA ARG A 558 -12.74 -2.12 -12.27
C ARG A 558 -12.07 -1.14 -11.30
N PHE A 559 -11.93 0.14 -11.66
CA PHE A 559 -11.04 1.07 -10.95
C PHE A 559 -11.74 2.27 -10.32
N CYS A 560 -12.97 2.58 -10.69
CA CYS A 560 -13.80 3.62 -10.07
C CYS A 560 -14.75 3.00 -9.04
N GLU A 561 -14.33 1.97 -8.31
CA GLU A 561 -15.23 1.14 -7.49
C GLU A 561 -15.84 1.94 -6.32
N TYR A 562 -15.08 2.81 -5.65
CA TYR A 562 -15.53 3.46 -4.41
C TYR A 562 -15.73 4.99 -4.49
N ASP A 563 -15.27 5.63 -5.55
CA ASP A 563 -15.37 7.10 -5.74
C ASP A 563 -16.80 7.51 -6.14
N ASP A 564 -17.56 8.15 -5.26
CA ASP A 564 -18.96 8.53 -5.49
C ASP A 564 -19.34 9.95 -5.03
N GLY A 565 -18.35 10.80 -4.72
CA GLY A 565 -18.60 12.14 -4.18
C GLY A 565 -18.62 12.23 -2.66
N ARG A 566 -18.48 11.10 -1.93
CA ARG A 566 -18.61 11.05 -0.47
C ARG A 566 -17.43 10.37 0.24
N ALA A 567 -16.30 10.20 -0.44
CA ALA A 567 -15.09 9.58 0.12
C ALA A 567 -14.55 10.36 1.32
N ALA A 568 -14.44 11.69 1.21
CA ALA A 568 -13.99 12.54 2.31
C ALA A 568 -14.92 12.43 3.53
N GLU A 569 -16.24 12.36 3.32
CA GLU A 569 -17.23 12.23 4.41
C GLU A 569 -17.02 10.91 5.16
N ARG A 570 -16.91 9.78 4.45
CA ARG A 570 -16.68 8.48 5.08
C ARG A 570 -15.38 8.44 5.86
N VAL A 571 -14.30 8.99 5.30
CA VAL A 571 -13.01 9.06 5.98
C VAL A 571 -13.10 9.92 7.25
N VAL A 572 -13.74 11.09 7.19
CA VAL A 572 -13.87 11.97 8.37
C VAL A 572 -14.68 11.31 9.48
N ARG A 573 -15.85 10.76 9.15
CA ARG A 573 -16.71 10.03 10.10
C ARG A 573 -15.99 8.85 10.74
N ARG A 574 -15.30 8.04 9.92
CA ARG A 574 -14.59 6.85 10.40
C ARG A 574 -13.39 7.19 11.27
N VAL A 575 -12.54 8.11 10.81
CA VAL A 575 -11.20 8.35 11.41
C VAL A 575 -11.26 9.39 12.52
N PHE A 576 -12.03 10.47 12.35
CA PHE A 576 -12.02 11.60 13.27
C PHE A 576 -13.16 11.54 14.28
N LEU A 577 -14.36 11.10 13.85
CA LEU A 577 -15.52 10.93 14.72
C LEU A 577 -15.62 9.53 15.34
N GLY A 578 -14.90 8.54 14.80
CA GLY A 578 -14.87 7.18 15.33
C GLY A 578 -16.15 6.38 15.08
N GLU A 579 -16.95 6.78 14.08
CA GLU A 579 -18.16 6.05 13.68
C GLU A 579 -17.82 4.63 13.20
N ASP A 580 -18.79 3.72 13.36
CA ASP A 580 -18.67 2.33 12.91
C ASP A 580 -18.81 2.25 11.38
N GLU A 581 -18.08 1.33 10.75
CA GLU A 581 -18.12 1.15 9.29
C GLU A 581 -19.56 0.95 8.75
N ARG A 582 -20.40 0.25 9.51
CA ARG A 582 -21.79 -0.08 9.12
C ARG A 582 -22.73 1.11 9.15
N THR A 583 -22.36 2.21 9.82
CA THR A 583 -23.19 3.42 9.91
C THR A 583 -22.77 4.49 8.89
N LEU A 584 -21.67 4.27 8.18
CA LEU A 584 -21.22 5.19 7.13
C LEU A 584 -22.18 5.17 5.95
N PRO A 585 -22.30 6.28 5.20
CA PRO A 585 -23.02 6.28 3.94
C PRO A 585 -22.50 5.20 2.99
N PRO A 586 -23.38 4.38 2.39
CA PRO A 586 -22.95 3.33 1.47
C PRO A 586 -22.32 3.94 0.21
N VAL A 587 -21.42 3.19 -0.41
CA VAL A 587 -20.88 3.51 -1.74
C VAL A 587 -21.99 3.30 -2.77
N LEU A 588 -22.30 4.32 -3.58
CA LEU A 588 -23.25 4.19 -4.69
C LEU A 588 -22.66 3.32 -5.80
N PRO A 589 -23.41 2.43 -6.47
CA PRO A 589 -22.93 1.74 -7.68
C PRO A 589 -22.49 2.70 -8.79
N VAL A 590 -21.54 2.32 -9.65
CA VAL A 590 -20.97 3.21 -10.69
C VAL A 590 -22.05 3.73 -11.64
N GLU A 591 -23.01 2.88 -11.98
CA GLU A 591 -24.16 3.14 -12.83
C GLU A 591 -25.18 4.14 -12.24
N ASP A 592 -25.19 4.32 -10.93
CA ASP A 592 -26.13 5.22 -10.23
C ASP A 592 -25.52 6.61 -9.98
N ARG A 593 -24.25 6.83 -10.39
CA ARG A 593 -23.53 8.08 -10.18
C ARG A 593 -23.66 8.99 -11.40
N THR A 594 -23.74 10.29 -11.16
CA THR A 594 -23.67 11.32 -12.21
C THR A 594 -22.34 12.06 -12.10
N PRO A 595 -21.38 11.83 -13.02
CA PRO A 595 -20.15 12.60 -13.07
C PRO A 595 -20.42 14.07 -13.39
N ALA A 596 -19.45 14.93 -13.08
CA ALA A 596 -19.48 16.34 -13.45
C ALA A 596 -19.63 16.50 -14.98
N PRO A 597 -20.50 17.42 -15.43
CA PRO A 597 -20.79 17.60 -16.85
C PRO A 597 -19.51 17.88 -17.63
N SER A 598 -19.41 17.33 -18.84
CA SER A 598 -18.33 17.65 -19.77
C SER A 598 -18.26 19.17 -20.00
N PRO A 599 -17.10 19.71 -20.39
CA PRO A 599 -16.99 21.13 -20.69
C PRO A 599 -17.99 21.62 -21.74
N GLU A 600 -18.30 20.79 -22.74
CA GLU A 600 -19.33 21.06 -23.74
C GLU A 600 -20.72 21.23 -23.09
N GLU A 601 -21.17 20.25 -22.31
CA GLU A 601 -22.44 20.30 -21.57
C GLU A 601 -22.50 21.48 -20.58
N ALA A 602 -21.37 21.78 -19.95
CA ALA A 602 -21.26 22.90 -19.02
C ALA A 602 -21.30 24.26 -19.72
N THR A 603 -21.10 24.35 -21.04
CA THR A 603 -21.26 25.61 -21.79
C THR A 603 -22.65 25.79 -22.38
N SER A 604 -23.40 24.70 -22.57
CA SER A 604 -24.77 24.71 -23.09
C SER A 604 -25.86 24.96 -22.04
N SER A 605 -25.49 24.95 -20.75
CA SER A 605 -26.36 25.11 -19.57
C SER A 605 -26.10 26.41 -18.81
#